data_AF-A0A8J2WBP9-F1
#
_entry.id   AF-A0A8J2WBP9-F1
#
_cell.length_a   1.000
_cell.length_b   1.000
_cell.length_c   1.000
_cell.angle_alpha   90.00
_cell.angle_beta   90.00
_cell.angle_gamma   90.00
#
_symmetry.space_group_name_H-M   'P 1'
#
loop_
_entity.id
_entity.type
_entity.pdbx_description
1 polymer ?
#
loop_
_entity_poly.entity_id
_entity_poly.type
_entity_poly.pdbx_seq_one_letter_code
_entity_poly.pdbx_strand_id
1 'polypeptide(L)'
;MSLLLILPALTKQGLTADNINYVISTHGHSDHIGNNNLFLKAKHIVGFSISFQDNYYIHPFDEGKEFIINEHVKVLPTPGHTLSDVTVLATNSEKEVVAVTGDLFEKFEDIADPSLWIEAGIEDQVKQRKNRSQISELADWIIPGHGPKFKVTDDIRKTLREQIEKSIF
;
A
#
# COMPACT_ATOMS: atom_id res chain seq x y z
N MET A 1 -10.08 1.11 -15.21
CA MET A 1 -11.01 -0.05 -15.15
C MET A 1 -10.39 -1.24 -15.90
N SER A 2 -9.51 -2.00 -15.23
CA SER A 2 -8.68 -3.09 -15.80
C SER A 2 -9.10 -4.48 -15.31
N LEU A 3 -10.40 -4.71 -15.12
CA LEU A 3 -10.93 -5.87 -14.40
C LEU A 3 -10.51 -7.24 -14.99
N LEU A 4 -10.08 -7.32 -16.25
CA LEU A 4 -9.68 -8.56 -16.93
C LEU A 4 -8.16 -8.78 -17.07
N LEU A 5 -7.31 -7.87 -16.58
CA LEU A 5 -5.86 -7.98 -16.82
C LEU A 5 -5.10 -8.80 -15.76
N ILE A 6 -5.67 -9.02 -14.58
CA ILE A 6 -4.96 -9.68 -13.48
C ILE A 6 -4.69 -11.17 -13.77
N LEU A 7 -5.67 -11.91 -14.28
CA LEU A 7 -5.49 -13.35 -14.59
C LEU A 7 -4.47 -13.56 -15.73
N PRO A 8 -4.55 -12.85 -16.88
CA PRO A 8 -3.50 -12.95 -17.89
C PRO A 8 -2.12 -12.54 -17.38
N ALA A 9 -2.03 -11.53 -16.50
CA ALA A 9 -0.75 -11.11 -15.91
C ALA A 9 -0.15 -12.22 -15.03
N LEU A 10 -0.96 -12.89 -14.21
CA LEU A 10 -0.52 -14.05 -13.42
C LEU A 10 -0.08 -15.21 -14.31
N THR A 11 -0.82 -15.51 -15.37
CA THR A 11 -0.46 -16.58 -16.31
C THR A 11 0.88 -16.31 -16.99
N LYS A 12 1.21 -15.06 -17.30
CA LYS A 12 2.55 -14.68 -17.81
C LYS A 12 3.68 -14.97 -16.81
N GLN A 13 3.37 -15.05 -15.51
CA GLN A 13 4.30 -15.45 -14.45
C GLN A 13 4.22 -16.95 -14.12
N GLY A 14 3.48 -17.75 -14.89
CA GLY A 14 3.28 -19.17 -14.63
C GLY A 14 2.39 -19.47 -13.43
N LEU A 15 1.59 -18.50 -12.97
CA LEU A 15 0.70 -18.61 -11.82
C LEU A 15 -0.77 -18.63 -12.23
N THR A 16 -1.57 -19.32 -11.43
CA THR A 16 -3.03 -19.26 -11.43
C THR A 16 -3.51 -18.55 -10.16
N ALA A 17 -4.77 -18.11 -10.12
CA ALA A 17 -5.34 -17.49 -8.92
C ALA A 17 -5.28 -18.42 -7.69
N ASP A 18 -5.41 -19.73 -7.91
CA ASP A 18 -5.31 -20.76 -6.88
C ASP A 18 -3.91 -20.92 -6.28
N ASN A 19 -2.87 -20.43 -6.96
CA ASN A 19 -1.51 -20.44 -6.44
C ASN A 19 -1.22 -19.29 -5.47
N ILE A 20 -2.13 -18.32 -5.34
CA ILE A 20 -1.92 -17.14 -4.52
C ILE A 20 -2.27 -17.43 -3.06
N ASN A 21 -1.29 -17.26 -2.17
CA ASN A 21 -1.48 -17.51 -0.74
C ASN A 21 -2.00 -16.29 0.04
N TYR A 22 -1.69 -15.08 -0.41
CA TYR A 22 -2.09 -13.83 0.22
C TYR A 22 -2.57 -12.84 -0.84
N VAL A 23 -3.69 -12.18 -0.57
CA VAL A 23 -4.15 -10.99 -1.32
C VAL A 23 -4.23 -9.85 -0.32
N ILE A 24 -3.47 -8.79 -0.59
CA ILE A 24 -3.41 -7.61 0.28
C ILE A 24 -3.99 -6.46 -0.53
N SER A 25 -5.21 -6.07 -0.20
CA SER A 25 -5.82 -4.83 -0.66
C SER A 25 -5.47 -3.74 0.34
N THR A 26 -4.74 -2.73 -0.11
CA THR A 26 -4.25 -1.65 0.75
C THR A 26 -5.38 -0.95 1.48
N HIS A 27 -6.55 -0.83 0.85
CA HIS A 27 -7.77 -0.26 1.41
C HIS A 27 -9.02 -0.76 0.66
N GLY A 28 -10.19 -0.24 1.04
CA GLY A 28 -11.50 -0.75 0.61
C GLY A 28 -12.09 -0.16 -0.68
N HIS A 29 -11.38 0.70 -1.43
CA HIS A 29 -11.94 1.26 -2.66
C HIS A 29 -12.07 0.21 -3.77
N SER A 30 -13.12 0.38 -4.59
CA SER A 30 -13.59 -0.63 -5.54
C SER A 30 -12.57 -1.05 -6.58
N ASP A 31 -11.67 -0.15 -6.95
CA ASP A 31 -10.59 -0.36 -7.89
C ASP A 31 -9.36 -1.06 -7.29
N HIS A 32 -9.29 -1.18 -5.95
CA HIS A 32 -8.25 -1.93 -5.22
C HIS A 32 -8.73 -3.31 -4.73
N ILE A 33 -10.04 -3.52 -4.58
CA ILE A 33 -10.63 -4.78 -4.09
C ILE A 33 -11.41 -5.57 -5.15
N GLY A 34 -11.64 -4.97 -6.32
CA GLY A 34 -12.66 -5.43 -7.29
C GLY A 34 -12.49 -6.85 -7.84
N ASN A 35 -11.34 -7.50 -7.60
CA ASN A 35 -11.04 -8.85 -8.05
C ASN A 35 -10.70 -9.82 -6.91
N ASN A 36 -10.93 -9.45 -5.65
CA ASN A 36 -10.59 -10.32 -4.50
C ASN A 36 -11.31 -11.68 -4.58
N ASN A 37 -12.51 -11.71 -5.15
CA ASN A 37 -13.32 -12.91 -5.37
C ASN A 37 -12.66 -13.95 -6.30
N LEU A 38 -11.61 -13.58 -7.05
CA LEU A 38 -10.87 -14.53 -7.89
C LEU A 38 -9.92 -15.43 -7.08
N PHE A 39 -9.57 -15.03 -5.85
CA PHE A 39 -8.49 -15.64 -5.06
C PHE A 39 -9.03 -16.37 -3.82
N LEU A 40 -9.86 -17.38 -4.03
CA LEU A 40 -10.59 -18.07 -2.96
C LEU A 40 -9.70 -18.88 -1.99
N LYS A 41 -8.47 -19.21 -2.40
CA LYS A 41 -7.49 -19.94 -1.58
C LYS A 41 -6.49 -19.03 -0.86
N ALA A 42 -6.58 -17.73 -1.07
CA ALA A 42 -5.70 -16.76 -0.42
C ALA A 42 -6.26 -16.34 0.96
N LYS A 43 -5.36 -16.02 1.89
CA LYS A 43 -5.70 -15.16 3.03
C LYS A 43 -5.82 -13.72 2.53
N HIS A 44 -6.93 -13.09 2.86
CA HIS A 44 -7.22 -11.71 2.46
C HIS A 44 -6.88 -10.75 3.59
N ILE A 45 -6.16 -9.68 3.26
CA ILE A 45 -5.95 -8.52 4.11
C ILE A 45 -6.55 -7.34 3.35
N VAL A 46 -7.63 -6.77 3.85
CA VAL A 46 -8.30 -5.60 3.25
C VAL A 46 -8.26 -4.48 4.28
N GLY A 47 -7.32 -3.54 4.09
CA GLY A 47 -6.95 -2.61 5.14
C GLY A 47 -6.60 -3.35 6.44
N PHE A 48 -7.33 -3.09 7.52
CA PHE A 48 -7.09 -3.74 8.82
C PHE A 48 -7.84 -5.07 9.01
N SER A 49 -8.69 -5.48 8.06
CA SER A 49 -9.45 -6.72 8.15
C SER A 49 -8.67 -7.89 7.57
N ILE A 50 -8.35 -8.89 8.40
CA ILE A 50 -7.71 -10.15 7.98
C ILE A 50 -8.75 -11.26 7.98
N SER A 51 -8.86 -12.00 6.87
CA SER A 51 -9.78 -13.14 6.75
C SER A 51 -9.20 -14.29 5.93
N PHE A 52 -9.70 -15.49 6.21
CA PHE A 52 -9.47 -16.67 5.39
C PHE A 52 -10.74 -17.53 5.41
N GLN A 53 -11.36 -17.67 4.24
CA GLN A 53 -12.71 -18.25 4.12
C GLN A 53 -13.68 -17.51 5.05
N ASP A 54 -14.41 -18.23 5.90
CA ASP A 54 -15.41 -17.65 6.81
C ASP A 54 -14.81 -17.20 8.15
N ASN A 55 -13.48 -17.24 8.30
CA ASN A 55 -12.81 -16.87 9.55
C ASN A 55 -12.18 -15.48 9.46
N TYR A 56 -12.37 -14.69 10.50
CA TYR A 56 -11.75 -13.38 10.68
C TYR A 56 -10.71 -13.43 11.80
N TYR A 57 -9.61 -12.70 11.61
CA TYR A 57 -8.50 -12.66 12.54
C TYR A 57 -8.26 -11.22 12.99
N ILE A 58 -8.10 -11.04 14.30
CA ILE A 58 -7.75 -9.75 14.87
C ILE A 58 -6.23 -9.60 14.82
N HIS A 59 -5.77 -8.47 14.28
CA HIS A 59 -4.38 -8.04 14.35
C HIS A 59 -4.35 -6.56 14.78
N PRO A 60 -3.46 -6.17 15.70
CA PRO A 60 -3.40 -4.81 16.27
C PRO A 60 -2.79 -3.77 15.32
N PHE A 61 -3.34 -3.66 14.10
CA PHE A 61 -2.94 -2.63 13.13
C PHE A 61 -3.26 -1.22 13.63
N ASP A 62 -4.35 -1.05 14.37
CA ASP A 62 -4.77 0.19 15.02
C ASP A 62 -3.79 0.65 16.10
N GLU A 63 -3.06 -0.29 16.72
CA GLU A 63 -1.94 0.01 17.63
C GLU A 63 -0.60 0.19 16.91
N GLY A 64 -0.59 0.21 15.57
CA GLY A 64 0.62 0.41 14.77
C GLY A 64 1.49 -0.85 14.61
N LYS A 65 0.98 -2.06 14.91
CA LYS A 65 1.76 -3.29 14.80
C LYS A 65 1.81 -3.80 13.36
N GLU A 66 3.01 -4.09 12.88
CA GLU A 66 3.22 -4.73 11.57
C GLU A 66 2.76 -6.19 11.57
N PHE A 67 2.22 -6.64 10.44
CA PHE A 67 1.92 -8.04 10.18
C PHE A 67 3.04 -8.65 9.34
N ILE A 68 3.75 -9.63 9.90
CA ILE A 68 4.88 -10.29 9.23
C ILE A 68 4.37 -11.50 8.44
N ILE A 69 4.58 -11.49 7.12
CA ILE A 69 4.28 -12.65 6.27
C ILE A 69 5.47 -13.61 6.28
N ASN A 70 6.68 -13.09 6.07
CA ASN A 70 7.95 -13.80 6.18
C ASN A 70 9.11 -12.80 6.36
N GLU A 71 10.36 -13.27 6.28
CA GLU A 71 11.57 -12.44 6.42
C GLU A 71 11.75 -11.36 5.34
N HIS A 72 11.01 -11.45 4.23
CA HIS A 72 11.11 -10.54 3.10
C HIS A 72 9.88 -9.65 2.93
N VAL A 73 8.73 -10.02 3.49
CA VAL A 73 7.45 -9.34 3.25
C VAL A 73 6.71 -9.09 4.55
N LYS A 74 6.33 -7.82 4.74
CA LYS A 74 5.51 -7.37 5.87
C LYS A 74 4.52 -6.29 5.47
N VAL A 75 3.46 -6.17 6.27
CA VAL A 75 2.37 -5.21 6.06
C VAL A 75 2.36 -4.24 7.23
N LEU A 76 2.46 -2.95 6.93
CA LEU A 76 2.46 -1.87 7.92
C LEU A 76 1.13 -1.11 7.84
N PRO A 77 0.54 -0.72 8.99
CA PRO A 77 -0.58 0.20 8.99
C PRO A 77 -0.10 1.60 8.57
N THR A 78 -0.74 2.18 7.55
CA THR A 78 -0.41 3.51 7.03
C THR A 78 -1.66 4.37 6.86
N PRO A 79 -2.46 4.57 7.94
CA PRO A 79 -3.72 5.32 7.87
C PRO A 79 -3.50 6.73 7.30
N GLY A 80 -4.46 7.20 6.52
CA GLY A 80 -4.33 8.46 5.81
C GLY A 80 -5.49 8.60 4.86
N HIS A 81 -5.29 8.15 3.61
CA HIS A 81 -6.31 8.15 2.56
C HIS A 81 -7.59 7.48 3.04
N THR A 82 -7.49 6.27 3.58
CA THR A 82 -8.47 5.76 4.55
C THR A 82 -7.82 5.53 5.92
N LEU A 83 -8.62 5.53 6.97
CA LEU A 83 -8.17 5.23 8.33
C LEU A 83 -7.73 3.78 8.55
N SER A 84 -7.95 2.91 7.56
CA SER A 84 -7.59 1.49 7.60
C SER A 84 -6.49 1.10 6.62
N ASP A 85 -5.86 2.07 5.96
CA ASP A 85 -4.86 1.82 4.92
C ASP A 85 -3.68 1.02 5.45
N VAL A 86 -3.15 0.15 4.59
CA VAL A 86 -1.91 -0.58 4.82
C VAL A 86 -0.95 -0.44 3.64
N THR A 87 0.34 -0.53 3.92
CA THR A 87 1.43 -0.58 2.93
C THR A 87 2.18 -1.91 3.05
N VAL A 88 2.47 -2.55 1.92
CA VAL A 88 3.32 -3.74 1.87
C VAL A 88 4.76 -3.32 1.66
N LEU A 89 5.67 -3.75 2.54
CA LEU A 89 7.11 -3.66 2.31
C LEU A 89 7.62 -5.03 1.87
N ALA A 90 8.27 -5.06 0.72
CA ALA A 90 8.89 -6.26 0.15
C ALA A 90 10.38 -6.01 -0.14
N THR A 91 11.24 -6.83 0.44
CA THR A 91 12.69 -6.76 0.22
C THR A 91 13.10 -7.72 -0.88
N ASN A 92 13.76 -7.22 -1.92
CA ASN A 92 14.23 -8.04 -3.03
C ASN A 92 15.55 -8.78 -2.71
N SER A 93 16.03 -9.60 -3.63
CA SER A 93 17.29 -10.36 -3.48
C SER A 93 18.54 -9.48 -3.36
N GLU A 94 18.48 -8.23 -3.84
CA GLU A 94 19.55 -7.23 -3.75
C GLU A 94 19.46 -6.41 -2.46
N LYS A 95 18.54 -6.75 -1.55
CA LYS A 95 18.23 -6.06 -0.30
C LYS A 95 17.63 -4.67 -0.46
N GLU A 96 17.14 -4.31 -1.65
CA GLU A 96 16.34 -3.10 -1.83
C GLU A 96 14.92 -3.33 -1.31
N VAL A 97 14.34 -2.32 -0.68
CA VAL A 97 12.98 -2.34 -0.16
C VAL A 97 12.03 -1.64 -1.12
N VAL A 98 10.99 -2.36 -1.57
CA VAL A 98 9.90 -1.83 -2.38
C VAL A 98 8.65 -1.69 -1.52
N ALA A 99 8.08 -0.49 -1.47
CA ALA A 99 6.80 -0.23 -0.84
C ALA A 99 5.66 -0.25 -1.87
N VAL A 100 4.67 -1.12 -1.67
CA VAL A 100 3.39 -1.09 -2.40
C VAL A 100 2.37 -0.38 -1.53
N THR A 101 2.03 0.84 -1.91
CA THR A 101 1.49 1.83 -0.96
C THR A 101 -0.02 2.08 -1.12
N GLY A 102 -0.61 1.63 -2.23
CA GLY A 102 -1.94 2.10 -2.60
C GLY A 102 -1.94 3.63 -2.66
N ASP A 103 -3.04 4.24 -2.24
CA ASP A 103 -3.24 5.69 -2.40
C ASP A 103 -2.61 6.50 -1.27
N LEU A 104 -1.79 5.89 -0.40
CA LEU A 104 -0.85 6.65 0.43
C LEU A 104 0.01 7.55 -0.48
N PHE A 105 0.38 7.05 -1.66
CA PHE A 105 0.86 7.83 -2.78
C PHE A 105 -0.05 7.62 -3.99
N GLU A 106 -0.68 8.68 -4.49
CA GLU A 106 -1.50 8.66 -5.69
C GLU A 106 -0.62 8.34 -6.91
N LYS A 107 0.46 9.10 -7.08
CA LYS A 107 1.43 9.01 -8.19
C LYS A 107 2.64 9.89 -7.93
N PHE A 108 3.72 9.74 -8.68
CA PHE A 108 4.97 10.48 -8.43
C PHE A 108 4.80 12.01 -8.37
N GLU A 109 3.94 12.58 -9.21
CA GLU A 109 3.71 14.03 -9.30
C GLU A 109 3.15 14.62 -8.00
N ASP A 110 2.50 13.79 -7.18
CA ASP A 110 1.88 14.19 -5.91
C ASP A 110 2.91 14.54 -4.82
N ILE A 111 4.19 14.24 -5.05
CA ILE A 111 5.31 14.66 -4.20
C ILE A 111 5.51 16.17 -4.35
N ALA A 112 5.45 16.69 -5.58
CA ALA A 112 5.62 18.10 -5.86
C ALA A 112 4.32 18.88 -5.68
N ASP A 113 3.18 18.25 -5.99
CA ASP A 113 1.85 18.85 -5.89
C ASP A 113 0.94 18.04 -4.95
N PRO A 114 0.89 18.38 -3.65
CA PRO A 114 0.05 17.69 -2.69
C PRO A 114 -1.45 17.75 -2.97
N SER A 115 -1.92 18.72 -3.77
CA SER A 115 -3.36 18.83 -4.09
C SER A 115 -3.89 17.55 -4.73
N LEU A 116 -3.04 16.86 -5.50
CA LEU A 116 -3.38 15.64 -6.23
C LEU A 116 -3.85 14.50 -5.32
N TRP A 117 -3.23 14.30 -4.16
CA TRP A 117 -3.65 13.27 -3.21
C TRP A 117 -4.66 13.82 -2.19
N ILE A 118 -4.64 15.13 -1.89
CA ILE A 118 -5.60 15.75 -0.96
C ILE A 118 -7.01 15.74 -1.57
N GLU A 119 -7.14 15.99 -2.86
CA GLU A 119 -8.44 16.02 -3.53
C GLU A 119 -8.96 14.62 -3.91
N ALA A 120 -8.14 13.58 -3.72
CA ALA A 120 -8.44 12.19 -4.10
C ALA A 120 -9.31 11.42 -3.08
N GLY A 121 -9.99 12.10 -2.14
CA GLY A 121 -10.89 11.45 -1.18
C GLY A 121 -10.26 11.12 0.17
N ILE A 122 -9.29 11.92 0.61
CA ILE A 122 -8.60 11.80 1.90
C ILE A 122 -9.52 11.83 3.13
N GLU A 123 -9.37 10.86 4.03
CA GLU A 123 -9.99 10.87 5.37
C GLU A 123 -9.16 11.62 6.43
N ASP A 124 -7.83 11.43 6.49
CA ASP A 124 -6.94 12.07 7.48
C ASP A 124 -5.62 12.56 6.86
N GLN A 125 -5.60 13.85 6.52
CA GLN A 125 -4.46 14.50 5.87
C GLN A 125 -3.19 14.48 6.73
N VAL A 126 -3.31 14.63 8.05
CA VAL A 126 -2.17 14.69 8.96
C VAL A 126 -1.50 13.31 9.05
N LYS A 127 -2.30 12.26 9.19
CA LYS A 127 -1.78 10.88 9.19
C LYS A 127 -1.18 10.51 7.84
N GLN A 128 -1.80 10.88 6.72
CA GLN A 128 -1.24 10.56 5.41
C GLN A 128 0.10 11.25 5.18
N ARG A 129 0.27 12.53 5.53
CA ARG A 129 1.58 13.21 5.47
C ARG A 129 2.64 12.49 6.28
N LYS A 130 2.30 12.13 7.53
CA LYS A 130 3.20 11.42 8.43
C LYS A 130 3.61 10.06 7.84
N ASN A 131 2.65 9.27 7.37
CA ASN A 131 2.91 7.94 6.82
C ASN A 131 3.65 8.00 5.47
N ARG A 132 3.38 8.99 4.62
CA ARG A 132 4.15 9.23 3.38
C ARG A 132 5.63 9.45 3.71
N SER A 133 5.93 10.33 4.66
CA SER A 133 7.31 10.55 5.10
C SER A 133 7.91 9.28 5.70
N GLN A 134 7.23 8.60 6.63
CA GLN A 134 7.74 7.38 7.27
C GLN A 134 8.05 6.27 6.26
N ILE A 135 7.16 6.01 5.31
CA ILE A 135 7.38 4.99 4.26
C ILE A 135 8.57 5.36 3.37
N SER A 136 8.75 6.66 3.05
CA SER A 136 9.91 7.10 2.26
C SER A 136 11.26 6.89 2.96
N GLU A 137 11.30 6.84 4.29
CA GLU A 137 12.52 6.49 5.04
C GLU A 137 12.84 5.00 4.99
N LEU A 138 11.82 4.15 4.82
CA LEU A 138 11.95 2.70 4.86
C LEU A 138 12.18 2.07 3.48
N ALA A 139 11.81 2.77 2.41
CA ALA A 139 11.78 2.23 1.05
C ALA A 139 12.84 2.86 0.14
N ASP A 140 13.38 2.04 -0.75
CA ASP A 140 14.20 2.47 -1.89
C ASP A 140 13.31 2.79 -3.10
N TRP A 141 12.16 2.12 -3.21
CA TRP A 141 11.21 2.26 -4.31
C TRP A 141 9.78 2.32 -3.80
N ILE A 142 8.94 3.15 -4.42
CA ILE A 142 7.50 3.22 -4.15
C ILE A 142 6.71 2.83 -5.39
N ILE A 143 5.74 1.93 -5.21
CA ILE A 143 4.66 1.65 -6.15
C ILE A 143 3.41 2.38 -5.62
N PRO A 144 2.99 3.48 -6.27
CA PRO A 144 1.80 4.24 -5.89
C PRO A 144 0.52 3.56 -6.39
N GLY A 145 -0.65 4.05 -5.97
CA GLY A 145 -1.95 3.54 -6.39
C GLY A 145 -2.24 3.75 -7.88
N HIS A 146 -1.93 4.93 -8.40
CA HIS A 146 -2.35 5.42 -9.71
C HIS A 146 -1.19 5.98 -10.57
N GLY A 147 -0.02 5.35 -10.49
CA GLY A 147 1.16 5.78 -11.26
C GLY A 147 2.24 4.71 -11.41
N PRO A 148 3.30 5.00 -12.18
CA PRO A 148 4.45 4.12 -12.30
C PRO A 148 5.26 4.07 -11.00
N LYS A 149 5.99 2.97 -10.80
CA LYS A 149 6.98 2.85 -9.72
C LYS A 149 8.06 3.94 -9.86
N PHE A 150 8.48 4.55 -8.75
CA PHE A 150 9.56 5.54 -8.71
C PHE A 150 10.57 5.26 -7.60
N LYS A 151 11.80 5.75 -7.78
CA LYS A 151 12.89 5.62 -6.81
C LYS A 151 12.76 6.71 -5.74
N VAL A 152 12.94 6.35 -4.48
CA VAL A 152 12.97 7.30 -3.37
C VAL A 152 14.36 7.91 -3.27
N THR A 153 14.46 9.21 -3.50
CA THR A 153 15.70 9.99 -3.39
C THR A 153 15.72 10.79 -2.08
N ASP A 154 16.88 11.30 -1.70
CA ASP A 154 17.00 12.15 -0.51
C ASP A 154 16.20 13.46 -0.65
N ASP A 155 16.07 13.98 -1.87
CA ASP A 155 15.22 15.15 -2.14
C ASP A 155 13.73 14.85 -1.91
N ILE A 156 13.27 13.64 -2.27
CA ILE A 156 11.90 13.20 -1.98
C ILE A 156 11.70 13.10 -0.46
N ARG A 157 12.62 12.45 0.26
CA ARG A 157 12.56 12.34 1.72
C ARG A 157 12.50 13.72 2.38
N LYS A 158 13.36 14.64 1.95
CA LYS A 158 13.37 16.03 2.42
C LYS A 158 12.03 16.72 2.16
N THR A 159 11.53 16.64 0.92
CA THR A 159 10.25 17.25 0.52
C THR A 159 9.09 16.73 1.39
N LEU A 160 9.03 15.42 1.64
CA LEU A 160 7.97 14.83 2.46
C LEU A 160 8.06 15.21 3.94
N ARG A 161 9.27 15.38 4.48
CA ARG A 161 9.46 15.90 5.86
C ARG A 161 8.95 17.34 5.98
N GLU A 162 9.30 18.20 5.02
CA GLU A 162 8.83 19.60 4.99
C GLU A 162 7.29 19.70 4.86
N GLN A 163 6.67 18.74 4.17
CA GLN A 163 5.21 18.66 4.05
C GLN A 163 4.51 18.37 5.38
N ILE A 164 5.17 17.72 6.35
CA ILE A 164 4.64 17.54 7.70
C ILE A 164 4.66 18.87 8.44
N GLU A 165 5.79 19.58 8.41
CA GLU A 165 5.99 20.83 9.17
C GLU A 165 5.01 21.93 8.74
N LYS A 166 4.72 22.03 7.44
CA LYS A 166 3.76 23.01 6.89
C LYS A 166 2.29 22.73 7.23
N SER A 167 1.97 21.54 7.75
CA SER A 167 0.60 21.15 8.09
C SER A 167 0.19 21.45 9.54
N ILE A 168 1.11 22.03 10.32
CA ILE A 168 0.91 22.36 11.75
C ILE A 168 0.44 23.82 11.94
N PHE A 169 0.34 24.60 10.86
CA PHE A 169 -0.14 25.99 10.83
C PHE A 169 -1.39 26.11 9.96
#